data_AF-A0A7C7AJC3-F1
#
_entry.id   AF-A0A7C7AJC3-F1
#
_cell.length_a   1.000
_cell.length_b   1.000
_cell.length_c   1.000
_cell.angle_alpha   90.00
_cell.angle_beta   90.00
_cell.angle_gamma   90.00
#
_symmetry.space_group_name_H-M   'P 1'
#
loop_
_entity.id
_entity.type
_entity.pdbx_description
1 polymer ?
#
loop_
_entity_poly.entity_id
_entity_poly.type
_entity_poly.pdbx_seq_one_letter_code
_entity_poly.pdbx_strand_id
1 'polypeptide(L)'
;MEISANNLLKVIKLAAQIILENGGETYRAEETIKFIARSFDVNEIESIATPTGFYITLSLDGNENNTLVKRIRKRTINLQKINDVNQVSRQLSEHSITLDKALEKLQEIYQRKDSGIKYSVL
;
A
#
# COMPACT_ATOMS: atom_id res chain seq x y z
N MET A 1 6.82 19.17 7.41
CA MET A 1 5.52 18.88 6.74
C MET A 1 4.67 18.24 7.81
N GLU A 2 3.55 18.84 8.23
CA GLU A 2 2.67 18.19 9.21
C GLU A 2 1.98 17.00 8.53
N ILE A 3 2.19 15.81 9.07
CA ILE A 3 1.63 14.57 8.52
C ILE A 3 0.38 14.22 9.31
N SER A 4 -0.74 14.12 8.62
CA SER A 4 -1.98 13.61 9.23
C SER A 4 -2.00 12.08 9.17
N ALA A 5 -2.35 11.45 10.29
CA ALA A 5 -2.50 9.99 10.41
C ALA A 5 -3.42 9.44 9.32
N ASN A 6 -4.49 10.17 9.02
CA ASN A 6 -5.48 9.80 8.01
C ASN A 6 -4.88 9.79 6.59
N ASN A 7 -4.03 10.77 6.25
CA ASN A 7 -3.42 10.83 4.92
C ASN A 7 -2.39 9.71 4.73
N LEU A 8 -1.56 9.46 5.73
CA LEU A 8 -0.63 8.33 5.72
C LEU A 8 -1.39 6.99 5.60
N LEU A 9 -2.45 6.80 6.40
CA LEU A 9 -3.32 5.62 6.34
C LEU A 9 -3.93 5.40 4.95
N LYS A 10 -4.38 6.46 4.27
CA LYS A 10 -4.93 6.34 2.90
C LYS A 10 -3.90 5.78 1.93
N VAL A 11 -2.66 6.27 1.99
CA VAL A 11 -1.55 5.83 1.12
C VAL A 11 -1.20 4.38 1.38
N ILE A 12 -0.87 4.02 2.63
CA ILE A 12 -0.46 2.65 2.97
C ILE A 12 -1.58 1.63 2.74
N LYS A 13 -2.84 2.00 3.00
CA LYS A 13 -4.00 1.17 2.68
C LYS A 13 -4.07 0.86 1.18
N LEU A 14 -3.93 1.88 0.33
CA LEU A 14 -4.07 1.68 -1.11
C LEU A 14 -2.90 0.87 -1.67
N ALA A 15 -1.67 1.13 -1.21
CA ALA A 15 -0.50 0.34 -1.57
C ALA A 15 -0.67 -1.14 -1.20
N ALA A 16 -1.02 -1.44 0.06
CA ALA A 16 -1.27 -2.81 0.53
C ALA A 16 -2.42 -3.49 -0.22
N GLN A 17 -3.50 -2.75 -0.50
CA GLN A 17 -4.63 -3.25 -1.28
C GLN A 17 -4.20 -3.65 -2.69
N ILE A 18 -3.43 -2.81 -3.40
CA ILE A 18 -2.93 -3.12 -4.75
C ILE A 18 -2.06 -4.37 -4.70
N ILE A 19 -1.14 -4.49 -3.74
CA ILE A 19 -0.27 -5.66 -3.60
C ILE A 19 -1.10 -6.94 -3.47
N LEU A 20 -2.04 -6.99 -2.52
CA LEU A 20 -2.82 -8.20 -2.25
C LEU A 20 -3.83 -8.54 -3.35
N GLU A 21 -4.43 -7.53 -3.98
CA GLU A 21 -5.35 -7.71 -5.11
C GLU A 21 -4.63 -8.22 -6.37
N ASN A 22 -3.33 -8.02 -6.52
CA ASN A 22 -2.60 -8.29 -7.76
C ASN A 22 -1.57 -9.44 -7.66
N GLY A 23 -1.76 -10.33 -6.69
CA GLY A 23 -0.95 -11.56 -6.55
C GLY A 23 0.26 -11.42 -5.64
N GLY A 24 0.37 -10.31 -4.91
CA GLY A 24 1.38 -10.13 -3.88
C GLY A 24 1.10 -10.98 -2.64
N GLU A 25 2.17 -11.48 -2.04
CA GLU A 25 2.14 -12.21 -0.78
C GLU A 25 1.80 -11.30 0.41
N THR A 26 1.24 -11.88 1.48
CA THR A 26 0.81 -11.13 2.66
C THR A 26 1.95 -10.35 3.31
N TYR A 27 3.10 -10.99 3.49
CA TYR A 27 4.27 -10.34 4.08
C TYR A 27 4.76 -9.14 3.25
N ARG A 28 4.60 -9.15 1.90
CA ARG A 28 4.99 -8.01 1.05
C ARG A 28 4.11 -6.79 1.29
N ALA A 29 2.82 -7.01 1.53
CA ALA A 29 1.92 -5.93 1.89
C ALA A 29 2.31 -5.33 3.25
N GLU A 30 2.60 -6.16 4.24
CA GLU A 30 3.06 -5.73 5.57
C GLU A 30 4.41 -4.99 5.52
N GLU A 31 5.38 -5.52 4.76
CA GLU A 31 6.67 -4.85 4.53
C GLU A 31 6.48 -3.47 3.90
N THR A 32 5.61 -3.36 2.90
CA THR A 32 5.33 -2.08 2.23
C THR A 32 4.69 -1.07 3.17
N ILE A 33 3.74 -1.50 4.02
CA ILE A 33 3.12 -0.66 5.05
C ILE A 33 4.18 -0.11 5.99
N LYS A 34 5.03 -0.99 6.56
CA LYS A 34 6.10 -0.61 7.49
C LYS A 34 7.13 0.30 6.81
N PHE A 35 7.50 0.00 5.56
CA PHE A 35 8.48 0.77 4.81
C PHE A 35 8.02 2.20 4.55
N ILE A 36 6.78 2.39 4.10
CA ILE A 36 6.21 3.72 3.87
C ILE A 36 6.08 4.48 5.20
N ALA A 37 5.54 3.87 6.25
CA ALA A 37 5.37 4.56 7.54
C ALA A 37 6.70 5.04 8.14
N ARG A 38 7.74 4.22 8.07
CA ARG A 38 9.09 4.59 8.54
C ARG A 38 9.72 5.74 7.78
N SER A 39 9.37 5.94 6.49
CA SER A 39 9.84 7.12 5.75
C SER A 39 9.32 8.45 6.30
N PHE A 40 8.34 8.39 7.19
CA PHE A 40 7.71 9.54 7.84
C PHE A 40 7.92 9.54 9.36
N ASP A 41 8.97 8.86 9.84
CA ASP A 41 9.33 8.72 11.26
C ASP A 41 8.25 8.06 12.13
N VAL A 42 7.29 7.37 11.52
CA VAL A 42 6.23 6.63 12.24
C VAL A 42 6.73 5.23 12.58
N ASN A 43 7.11 5.04 13.84
CA ASN A 43 7.64 3.78 14.34
C ASN A 43 6.57 2.89 14.99
N GLU A 44 5.50 3.48 15.54
CA GLU A 44 4.37 2.77 16.12
C GLU A 44 3.35 2.39 15.04
N ILE A 45 3.69 1.36 14.27
CA ILE A 45 2.81 0.80 13.25
C ILE A 45 2.82 -0.72 13.28
N GLU A 46 1.63 -1.30 13.36
CA GLU A 46 1.41 -2.74 13.27
C GLU A 46 0.45 -3.05 12.13
N SER A 47 0.73 -4.15 11.43
CA SER A 47 -0.09 -4.60 10.32
C SER A 47 -0.09 -6.11 10.26
N ILE A 48 -1.26 -6.69 10.03
CA ILE A 48 -1.39 -8.12 9.77
C ILE A 48 -2.22 -8.28 8.51
N ALA A 49 -1.68 -9.03 7.56
CA ALA A 49 -2.30 -9.36 6.30
C ALA A 49 -2.65 -10.84 6.22
N THR A 50 -3.79 -11.11 5.63
CA THR A 50 -4.27 -12.43 5.25
C THR A 50 -4.60 -12.41 3.76
N PRO A 51 -4.75 -13.56 3.09
CA PRO A 51 -5.17 -13.59 1.69
C PRO A 51 -6.51 -12.89 1.40
N THR A 52 -7.35 -12.67 2.42
CA THR A 52 -8.70 -12.12 2.27
C THR A 52 -8.85 -10.69 2.81
N GLY A 53 -7.79 -10.10 3.34
CA GLY A 53 -7.87 -8.80 3.98
C GLY A 53 -6.67 -8.51 4.87
N PHE A 54 -6.56 -7.26 5.30
CA PHE A 54 -5.52 -6.82 6.21
C PHE A 54 -6.09 -5.79 7.17
N TYR A 55 -5.40 -5.60 8.29
CA TYR A 55 -5.66 -4.52 9.22
C TYR A 55 -4.35 -3.83 9.57
N ILE A 56 -4.46 -2.51 9.80
CA ILE A 56 -3.34 -1.62 10.09
C ILE A 56 -3.75 -0.82 11.31
N THR A 57 -2.86 -0.75 12.29
CA THR A 57 -2.96 0.18 13.42
C THR A 57 -1.72 1.05 13.39
N LEU A 58 -1.90 2.37 13.43
CA LEU A 58 -0.77 3.30 13.59
C LEU A 58 -1.07 4.38 14.62
N SER A 59 -0.01 4.87 15.24
CA SER A 59 0.00 5.99 16.17
C SER A 59 1.10 6.97 15.74
N LEU A 60 0.78 8.26 15.60
CA LEU A 60 1.76 9.27 15.21
C LEU A 60 2.53 9.83 16.42
N ASP A 61 1.85 9.94 17.56
CA ASP A 61 2.33 10.65 18.75
C ASP A 61 2.35 9.75 20.01
N GLY A 62 2.04 8.46 19.85
CA GLY A 62 1.92 7.51 20.96
C GLY A 62 0.59 7.55 21.70
N ASN A 63 -0.28 8.53 21.43
CA ASN A 63 -1.50 8.76 22.21
C ASN A 63 -2.76 8.24 21.49
N GLU A 64 -2.85 8.43 20.17
CA GLU A 64 -4.03 8.05 19.39
C GLU A 64 -3.77 6.89 18.42
N ASN A 65 -4.44 5.77 18.67
CA ASN A 65 -4.41 4.62 17.77
C ASN A 65 -5.46 4.76 16.66
N ASN A 66 -4.98 4.78 15.42
CA ASN A 66 -5.81 4.79 14.22
C ASN A 66 -5.81 3.41 13.57
N THR A 67 -6.91 2.67 13.73
CA THR A 67 -7.06 1.31 13.19
C THR A 67 -7.93 1.30 11.94
N LEU A 68 -7.45 0.63 10.90
CA LEU A 68 -8.15 0.40 9.65
C LEU A 68 -8.24 -1.11 9.37
N VAL A 69 -9.42 -1.57 8.95
CA VAL A 69 -9.63 -2.92 8.41
C VAL A 69 -10.03 -2.84 6.95
N LYS A 70 -9.39 -3.66 6.10
CA LYS A 70 -9.69 -3.74 4.67
C LYS A 70 -9.85 -5.19 4.23
N ARG A 71 -11.03 -5.52 3.69
CA ARG A 71 -11.28 -6.81 3.03
C ARG A 71 -10.86 -6.76 1.55
N ILE A 72 -10.18 -7.81 1.11
CA ILE A 72 -9.87 -8.08 -0.29
C ILE A 72 -10.95 -9.01 -0.85
N ARG A 73 -11.66 -8.57 -1.90
CA ARG A 73 -12.79 -9.33 -2.48
C ARG A 73 -12.44 -10.01 -3.80
N LYS A 74 -11.47 -9.48 -4.53
CA LYS A 74 -11.05 -9.97 -5.84
C LYS A 74 -9.53 -10.00 -5.86
N ARG A 75 -8.97 -11.05 -6.44
CA ARG A 75 -7.54 -11.18 -6.68
C ARG A 75 -7.33 -11.54 -8.15
N THR A 76 -6.31 -10.94 -8.72
CA THR A 76 -5.76 -11.21 -10.04
C THR A 76 -4.24 -11.30 -9.91
N ILE A 77 -3.55 -11.54 -11.02
CA ILE A 77 -2.10 -11.47 -11.07
C ILE A 77 -1.73 -10.32 -12.00
N ASN A 78 -1.11 -9.28 -11.45
CA ASN A 78 -0.55 -8.18 -12.21
C ASN A 78 0.74 -7.70 -11.55
N LEU A 79 1.85 -8.33 -11.95
CA LEU A 79 3.18 -8.02 -11.40
C LEU A 79 3.64 -6.60 -11.74
N GLN A 80 3.14 -6.01 -12.83
CA GLN A 80 3.46 -4.62 -13.18
C GLN A 80 2.89 -3.65 -12.13
N LYS A 81 1.64 -3.84 -11.70
CA LYS A 81 1.05 -3.01 -10.63
C LYS A 81 1.82 -3.14 -9.31
N ILE A 82 2.29 -4.35 -8.98
CA ILE A 82 3.14 -4.55 -7.79
C ILE A 82 4.46 -3.80 -7.93
N ASN A 83 5.12 -3.89 -9.08
CA ASN A 83 6.37 -3.19 -9.34
C ASN A 83 6.19 -1.66 -9.25
N ASP A 84 5.10 -1.13 -9.81
CA ASP A 84 4.80 0.30 -9.76
C ASP A 84 4.54 0.78 -8.33
N VAL A 85 3.86 -0.01 -7.48
CA VAL A 85 3.69 0.30 -6.05
C VAL A 85 5.03 0.33 -5.32
N ASN A 86 5.91 -0.64 -5.59
CA ASN A 86 7.26 -0.67 -5.01
C ASN A 86 8.10 0.54 -5.44
N GLN A 87 7.92 1.03 -6.67
CA GLN A 87 8.57 2.26 -7.11
C GLN A 87 8.03 3.47 -6.33
N VAL A 88 6.71 3.57 -6.13
CA VAL A 88 6.11 4.64 -5.33
C VAL A 88 6.59 4.61 -3.88
N SER A 89 6.70 3.43 -3.26
CA SER A 89 7.19 3.30 -1.89
C SER A 89 8.65 3.73 -1.74
N ARG A 90 9.53 3.37 -2.70
CA ARG A 90 10.91 3.86 -2.76
C ARG A 90 10.98 5.37 -2.92
N GLN A 91 10.19 5.94 -3.84
CA GLN A 91 10.14 7.38 -4.06
C GLN A 91 9.71 8.16 -2.80
N LEU A 92 8.76 7.62 -2.03
CA LEU A 92 8.39 8.18 -0.72
C LEU A 92 9.57 8.13 0.27
N SER A 93 10.28 7.00 0.36
CA SER A 93 11.43 6.87 1.25
C SER A 93 12.59 7.79 0.91
N GLU A 94 12.79 8.06 -0.37
CA GLU A 94 13.80 9.00 -0.88
C GLU A 94 13.32 10.45 -0.80
N HIS A 95 12.11 10.70 -0.29
CA HIS A 95 11.48 12.02 -0.22
C HIS A 95 11.39 12.73 -1.60
N SER A 96 11.38 11.95 -2.68
CA SER A 96 11.32 12.47 -4.06
C SER A 96 9.90 12.79 -4.53
N ILE A 97 8.89 12.31 -3.80
CA ILE A 97 7.47 12.66 -3.99
C ILE A 97 6.80 12.90 -2.64
N THR A 98 5.76 13.74 -2.63
CA THR A 98 4.93 13.99 -1.44
C THR A 98 3.91 12.86 -1.22
N LEU A 99 3.32 12.78 -0.02
CA LEU A 99 2.23 11.85 0.28
C LEU A 99 1.04 12.03 -0.68
N ASP A 100 0.66 13.28 -0.96
CA ASP A 100 -0.45 13.56 -1.88
C ASP A 100 -0.14 13.06 -3.30
N LYS A 101 1.08 13.28 -3.78
CA LYS A 101 1.49 12.79 -5.11
C LYS A 101 1.57 11.27 -5.17
N ALA A 102 2.00 10.63 -4.08
CA ALA A 102 1.99 9.18 -3.99
C ALA A 102 0.55 8.64 -4.00
N LEU A 103 -0.38 9.27 -3.29
CA LEU A 103 -1.79 8.88 -3.32
C LEU A 103 -2.37 8.95 -4.73
N GLU A 104 -2.10 10.04 -5.46
CA GLU A 104 -2.50 10.21 -6.86
C GLU A 104 -1.94 9.07 -7.74
N LYS A 105 -0.62 8.83 -7.69
CA LYS A 105 0.01 7.73 -8.46
C LYS A 105 -0.57 6.36 -8.12
N LEU A 106 -0.81 6.07 -6.84
CA LEU A 106 -1.42 4.80 -6.42
C LEU A 106 -2.85 4.67 -6.94
N GLN A 107 -3.62 5.76 -6.99
CA GLN A 107 -4.95 5.76 -7.59
C GLN A 107 -4.89 5.48 -9.09
N GLU A 108 -3.95 6.07 -9.81
CA GLU A 108 -3.72 5.78 -11.24
C GLU A 108 -3.37 4.30 -11.46
N ILE A 109 -2.45 3.75 -10.67
CA ILE A 109 -2.06 2.33 -10.72
C ILE A 109 -3.30 1.44 -10.45
N TYR A 110 -4.11 1.81 -9.46
CA TYR A 110 -5.32 1.08 -9.09
C TYR A 110 -6.33 1.02 -10.25
N GLN A 111 -6.60 2.18 -10.88
CA GLN A 111 -7.58 2.32 -11.97
C GLN A 111 -7.09 1.80 -13.32
N ARG A 112 -5.79 1.56 -13.49
CA ARG A 112 -5.22 1.03 -14.73
C ARG A 112 -5.88 -0.30 -15.07
N LYS A 113 -6.50 -0.38 -16.26
CA LYS A 113 -7.07 -1.64 -16.76
C LYS A 113 -5.94 -2.62 -17.02
N ASP A 114 -6.17 -3.89 -16.70
CA ASP A 114 -5.24 -4.96 -17.05
C ASP A 114 -5.20 -5.04 -18.58
N SER A 115 -4.04 -4.72 -19.16
CA SER A 115 -3.76 -5.01 -20.56
C SER A 115 -3.72 -6.53 -20.67
N GLY A 116 -4.84 -7.13 -21.07
CA GLY A 116 -5.01 -8.57 -21.12
C GLY A 116 -4.00 -9.21 -22.07
N ILE A 117 -2.85 -9.63 -21.55
CA ILE A 117 -2.09 -10.70 -22.18
C ILE A 117 -2.85 -11.97 -21.83
N LYS A 118 -3.77 -12.35 -22.73
CA LYS A 118 -4.33 -13.70 -22.76
C LYS A 118 -3.15 -14.64 -23.04
N TYR A 119 -2.54 -15.19 -22.00
CA TYR A 119 -1.76 -16.41 -22.19
C TYR A 119 -2.77 -17.49 -22.57
N SER A 120 -2.95 -17.70 -23.88
CA SER A 120 -3.47 -18.95 -24.40
C SER A 120 -2.41 -20.00 -24.07
N VAL A 121 -2.60 -20.73 -22.99
CA VAL A 121 -1.91 -22.01 -22.82
C VAL A 121 -2.51 -22.92 -23.88
N LEU A 122 -1.67 -23.29 -24.85
CA LEU A 122 -1.94 -24.31 -25.86
C LEU A 122 -2.25 -25.65 -25.19
#